data_AF-A0A379MRY6-F1
#
_entry.id   AF-A0A379MRY6-F1
#
_cell.length_a   1.000
_cell.length_b   1.000
_cell.length_c   1.000
_cell.angle_alpha   90.00
_cell.angle_beta   90.00
_cell.angle_gamma   90.00
#
_symmetry.space_group_name_H-M   'P 1'
#
loop_
_entity.id
_entity.type
_entity.pdbx_description
1 polymer ?
#
loop_
_entity_poly.entity_id
_entity_poly.type
_entity_poly.pdbx_seq_one_letter_code
_entity_poly.pdbx_strand_id
1 'polypeptide(L)'
;MYSYHEEIQEKINNVNYFQNVFLMMKYRPYNKQLSTYIIDVLKEKNLCGVRADMKDWMITGDSIMNPLAVLYCCQYGIALFDRPDDGQFYGPNVAYELGIMHSQNKKCLILIHDDIKDKKPFDILGKMHKVYKEQLDVKELILDWIEENKIEATLSSKVERHNIAIGIIKYRNKFLMTKRKVQENNLTWSFPAVQLKPNHAPELLLTREILAETNITVKPVLLIGERAHPNIPTYVYYWLCDYVKGDVENCDTDENEYVKWLTAEEALSSITSDIYPKVKDLLINSKE
;
A
#
# COMPACT_ATOMS: atom_id res chain seq x y z
N MET A 1 15.16 1.34 10.82
CA MET A 1 14.13 0.35 11.24
C MET A 1 13.07 1.19 11.95
N TYR A 2 11.93 1.46 11.30
CA TYR A 2 11.00 2.51 11.76
C TYR A 2 10.40 2.13 13.13
N SER A 3 10.62 2.98 14.14
CA SER A 3 10.24 2.71 15.53
C SER A 3 8.75 2.82 15.84
N TYR A 4 7.92 3.19 14.86
CA TYR A 4 6.49 3.51 15.06
C TYR A 4 5.53 2.52 14.38
N HIS A 5 6.00 1.29 14.17
CA HIS A 5 5.24 0.29 13.43
C HIS A 5 3.93 -0.06 14.15
N GLU A 6 3.97 -0.22 15.47
CA GLU A 6 2.81 -0.62 16.26
C GLU A 6 1.72 0.45 16.28
N GLU A 7 2.10 1.73 16.41
CA GLU A 7 1.18 2.88 16.45
C GLU A 7 0.55 3.13 15.07
N ILE A 8 1.32 2.98 13.98
CA ILE A 8 0.79 3.05 12.61
C ILE A 8 -0.23 1.94 12.39
N GLN A 9 0.08 0.71 12.84
CA GLN A 9 -0.86 -0.40 12.75
C GLN A 9 -2.12 -0.09 13.55
N GLU A 10 -1.99 0.27 14.83
CA GLU A 10 -3.14 0.65 15.68
C GLU A 10 -4.02 1.72 15.01
N LYS A 11 -3.41 2.72 14.37
CA LYS A 11 -4.17 3.74 13.66
C LYS A 11 -4.94 3.16 12.47
N ILE A 12 -4.29 2.37 11.61
CA ILE A 12 -4.91 1.74 10.42
C ILE A 12 -6.15 0.93 10.80
N ASN A 13 -6.15 0.33 11.98
CA ASN A 13 -7.19 -0.58 12.47
C ASN A 13 -8.47 0.12 12.90
N ASN A 14 -8.29 1.36 13.33
CA ASN A 14 -9.35 2.18 13.89
C ASN A 14 -9.88 3.20 12.88
N VAL A 15 -9.36 3.19 11.65
CA VAL A 15 -9.77 4.12 10.58
C VAL A 15 -10.06 3.36 9.30
N ASN A 16 -10.88 3.93 8.42
CA ASN A 16 -11.07 3.37 7.09
C ASN A 16 -9.96 3.86 6.15
N TYR A 17 -8.88 3.08 6.05
CA TYR A 17 -7.74 3.36 5.16
C TYR A 17 -8.15 3.76 3.73
N PHE A 18 -9.15 3.08 3.16
CA PHE A 18 -9.62 3.31 1.78
C PHE A 18 -10.33 4.64 1.57
N GLN A 19 -10.69 5.35 2.63
CA GLN A 19 -11.28 6.69 2.57
C GLN A 19 -10.26 7.80 2.84
N ASN A 20 -9.11 7.47 3.43
CA ASN A 20 -8.17 8.45 3.93
C ASN A 20 -7.34 9.08 2.80
N VAL A 21 -7.29 10.41 2.82
CA VAL A 21 -6.54 11.25 1.89
C VAL A 21 -5.56 12.09 2.69
N PHE A 22 -4.26 11.84 2.53
CA PHE A 22 -3.24 12.61 3.21
C PHE A 22 -3.08 13.97 2.54
N LEU A 23 -3.42 15.05 3.25
CA LEU A 23 -3.17 16.42 2.86
C LEU A 23 -1.76 16.83 3.28
N MET A 24 -0.82 16.62 2.36
CA MET A 24 0.58 16.99 2.48
C MET A 24 0.71 18.50 2.29
N MET A 25 1.02 19.22 3.35
CA MET A 25 1.14 20.68 3.30
C MET A 25 2.05 21.20 4.42
N LYS A 26 2.66 22.36 4.20
CA LYS A 26 3.26 23.13 5.28
C LYS A 26 2.15 23.88 6.01
N TYR A 27 1.82 23.47 7.23
CA TYR A 27 0.77 24.15 8.00
C TYR A 27 1.20 25.58 8.36
N ARG A 28 0.30 26.54 8.07
CA ARG A 28 0.48 27.97 8.35
C ARG A 28 -0.84 28.58 8.82
N PRO A 29 -0.83 29.65 9.63
CA PRO A 29 -2.07 30.31 10.05
C PRO A 29 -2.95 30.78 8.88
N TYR A 30 -2.35 31.29 7.80
CA TYR A 30 -3.09 31.82 6.65
C TYR A 30 -3.77 30.73 5.81
N ASN A 31 -3.18 29.54 5.72
CA ASN A 31 -3.72 28.44 4.90
C ASN A 31 -4.62 27.48 5.67
N LYS A 32 -4.91 27.81 6.94
CA LYS A 32 -5.88 27.08 7.77
C LYS A 32 -7.23 26.96 7.07
N GLN A 33 -7.76 28.07 6.54
CA GLN A 33 -9.07 28.10 5.87
C GLN A 33 -9.08 27.20 4.63
N LEU A 34 -8.04 27.30 3.78
CA LEU A 34 -7.90 26.46 2.60
C LEU A 34 -7.82 24.97 2.97
N SER A 35 -7.01 24.62 3.97
CA SER A 35 -6.87 23.23 4.39
C SER A 35 -8.19 22.63 4.93
N THR A 36 -8.94 23.41 5.73
CA THR A 36 -10.26 23.00 6.24
C THR A 36 -11.23 22.80 5.08
N TYR A 37 -11.22 23.71 4.10
CA TYR A 37 -12.08 23.60 2.93
C TYR A 37 -11.80 22.36 2.09
N ILE A 38 -10.53 22.02 1.85
CA ILE A 38 -10.14 20.78 1.16
C ILE A 38 -10.71 19.57 1.90
N ILE A 39 -10.60 19.53 3.23
CA ILE A 39 -11.13 18.44 4.05
C ILE A 39 -12.65 18.35 3.94
N ASP A 40 -13.35 19.48 3.95
CA ASP A 40 -14.81 19.53 3.81
C ASP A 40 -15.27 19.02 2.42
N VAL A 41 -14.58 19.41 1.35
CA VAL A 41 -14.85 18.91 -0.02
C VAL A 41 -14.65 17.39 -0.10
N LEU A 42 -13.58 16.86 0.49
CA LEU A 42 -13.35 15.42 0.55
C LEU A 42 -14.47 14.70 1.32
N LYS A 43 -14.93 15.30 2.42
CA LYS A 43 -16.02 14.77 3.24
C LYS A 43 -17.34 14.68 2.47
N GLU A 44 -17.65 15.65 1.60
CA GLU A 44 -18.82 15.60 0.69
C GLU A 44 -18.80 14.36 -0.22
N LYS A 45 -17.62 13.78 -0.48
CA LYS A 45 -17.42 12.56 -1.27
C LYS A 45 -17.18 11.31 -0.44
N ASN A 46 -17.50 11.35 0.86
CA ASN A 46 -17.27 10.26 1.81
C ASN A 46 -15.79 9.86 1.96
N LEU A 47 -14.87 10.78 1.64
CA LEU A 47 -13.44 10.64 1.90
C LEU A 47 -13.08 11.38 3.19
N CYS A 48 -11.93 11.04 3.76
CA CYS A 48 -11.42 11.61 5.01
C CYS A 48 -10.12 12.36 4.71
N GLY A 49 -10.17 13.70 4.70
CA GLY A 49 -8.97 14.53 4.58
C GLY A 49 -8.19 14.56 5.90
N VAL A 50 -6.90 14.24 5.84
CA VAL A 50 -6.05 14.07 7.02
C VAL A 50 -4.84 14.98 6.95
N ARG A 51 -4.54 15.71 8.03
CA ARG A 51 -3.25 16.39 8.19
C ARG A 51 -2.46 15.81 9.36
N ALA A 52 -1.14 15.84 9.24
CA ALA A 52 -0.24 15.30 10.27
C ALA A 52 -0.20 16.13 11.57
N ASP A 53 -0.73 17.35 11.58
CA ASP A 53 -0.85 18.19 12.79
C ASP A 53 -2.18 17.98 13.54
N MET A 54 -3.14 17.22 12.97
CA MET A 54 -4.42 16.98 13.64
C MET A 54 -4.22 16.13 14.89
N LYS A 55 -4.90 16.51 15.97
CA LYS A 55 -4.82 15.84 17.27
C LYS A 55 -5.06 14.33 17.18
N ASP A 56 -6.10 13.93 16.45
CA ASP A 56 -6.47 12.51 16.31
C ASP A 56 -5.52 11.75 15.37
N TRP A 57 -4.61 12.44 14.69
CA TRP A 57 -3.64 11.89 13.74
C TRP A 57 -2.20 12.07 14.19
N MET A 58 -1.97 12.45 15.46
CA MET A 58 -0.65 12.46 16.07
C MET A 58 -0.25 11.05 16.53
N ILE A 59 0.15 10.21 15.59
CA ILE A 59 0.42 8.77 15.76
C ILE A 59 1.73 8.53 16.52
N THR A 60 2.79 9.24 16.15
CA THR A 60 4.15 8.99 16.67
C THR A 60 4.46 9.75 17.95
N GLY A 61 3.60 10.69 18.35
CA GLY A 61 3.86 11.62 19.46
C GLY A 61 4.86 12.73 19.14
N ASP A 62 5.50 12.73 17.96
CA ASP A 62 6.44 13.77 17.53
C ASP A 62 6.08 14.35 16.16
N SER A 63 6.36 15.63 15.93
CA SER A 63 6.00 16.29 14.66
C SER A 63 6.94 15.98 13.48
N ILE A 64 8.07 15.32 13.72
CA ILE A 64 9.11 15.10 12.70
C ILE A 64 8.76 13.85 11.88
N MET A 65 8.41 12.76 12.57
CA MET A 65 8.13 11.45 11.96
C MET A 65 6.65 11.22 11.71
N ASN A 66 5.75 11.97 12.38
CA ASN A 66 4.31 11.78 12.21
C ASN A 66 3.79 11.89 10.77
N PRO A 67 4.29 12.80 9.90
CA PRO A 67 3.85 12.83 8.50
C PRO A 67 4.06 11.49 7.77
N LEU A 68 5.15 10.78 8.08
CA LEU A 68 5.40 9.45 7.52
C LEU A 68 4.42 8.41 8.07
N ALA A 69 4.10 8.45 9.36
CA ALA A 69 3.09 7.57 9.95
C ALA A 69 1.71 7.78 9.32
N VAL A 70 1.29 9.04 9.17
CA VAL A 70 0.01 9.41 8.56
C VAL A 70 -0.06 8.99 7.09
N LEU A 71 1.04 9.12 6.36
CA LEU A 71 1.17 8.66 4.97
C LEU A 71 0.84 7.17 4.83
N TYR A 72 1.36 6.33 5.73
CA TYR A 72 1.07 4.89 5.73
C TYR A 72 -0.40 4.58 6.04
N CYS A 73 -1.11 5.46 6.75
CA CYS A 73 -2.53 5.32 7.06
C CYS A 73 -3.50 5.87 5.99
N CYS A 74 -3.00 6.39 4.87
CA CYS A 74 -3.82 6.99 3.82
C CYS A 74 -3.69 6.27 2.47
N GLN A 75 -4.81 5.98 1.81
CA GLN A 75 -4.83 5.38 0.46
C GLN A 75 -4.52 6.39 -0.64
N TYR A 76 -4.90 7.66 -0.44
CA TYR A 76 -4.73 8.73 -1.43
C TYR A 76 -3.97 9.91 -0.85
N GLY A 77 -3.50 10.82 -1.72
CA GLY A 77 -2.77 12.02 -1.31
C GLY A 77 -3.20 13.28 -2.03
N ILE A 78 -3.11 14.42 -1.36
CA ILE A 78 -3.14 15.75 -1.97
C ILE A 78 -1.86 16.46 -1.53
N ALA A 79 -0.98 16.75 -2.48
CA ALA A 79 0.21 17.56 -2.26
C ALA A 79 -0.11 19.02 -2.56
N LEU A 80 -0.18 19.83 -1.51
CA LEU A 80 -0.50 21.24 -1.59
C LEU A 80 0.78 22.08 -1.51
N PHE A 81 1.22 22.57 -2.67
CA PHE A 81 2.26 23.59 -2.78
C PHE A 81 1.60 24.97 -2.82
N ASP A 82 1.44 25.54 -1.63
CA ASP A 82 0.77 26.83 -1.41
C ASP A 82 1.71 28.02 -1.66
N ARG A 83 1.22 29.24 -1.43
CA ARG A 83 1.97 30.50 -1.57
C ARG A 83 3.36 30.44 -0.91
N PRO A 84 4.37 31.11 -1.51
CA PRO A 84 5.74 31.06 -1.03
C PRO A 84 5.88 31.78 0.32
N ASP A 85 6.86 31.33 1.11
CA ASP A 85 7.32 32.02 2.32
C ASP A 85 8.58 32.83 1.95
N ASP A 86 8.94 33.83 2.77
CA ASP A 86 10.17 34.59 2.54
C ASP A 86 11.38 33.62 2.55
N GLY A 87 12.03 33.47 1.40
CA GLY A 87 13.21 32.61 1.23
C GLY A 87 12.97 31.12 0.94
N GLN A 88 11.72 30.63 0.88
CA GLN A 88 11.40 29.26 0.45
C GLN A 88 10.16 29.21 -0.44
N PHE A 89 10.35 28.77 -1.70
CA PHE A 89 9.26 28.69 -2.68
C PHE A 89 8.34 27.48 -2.50
N TYR A 90 8.81 26.42 -1.83
CA TYR A 90 8.00 25.23 -1.59
C TYR A 90 8.46 24.49 -0.33
N GLY A 91 7.56 23.68 0.26
CA GLY A 91 7.88 22.82 1.40
C GLY A 91 8.61 21.55 0.95
N PRO A 92 9.90 21.34 1.29
CA PRO A 92 10.64 20.14 0.88
C PRO A 92 10.01 18.85 1.43
N ASN A 93 9.35 18.92 2.60
CA ASN A 93 8.65 17.78 3.19
C ASN A 93 7.46 17.33 2.33
N VAL A 94 6.70 18.27 1.76
CA VAL A 94 5.55 17.95 0.87
C VAL A 94 6.02 17.14 -0.34
N ALA A 95 7.17 17.52 -0.90
CA ALA A 95 7.78 16.80 -2.00
C ALA A 95 8.27 15.40 -1.63
N TYR A 96 8.90 15.29 -0.46
CA TYR A 96 9.40 14.02 0.06
C TYR A 96 8.25 13.04 0.32
N GLU A 97 7.18 13.50 0.99
CA GLU A 97 5.96 12.75 1.25
C GLU A 97 5.30 12.30 -0.06
N LEU A 98 5.17 13.21 -1.04
CA LEU A 98 4.63 12.90 -2.36
C LEU A 98 5.46 11.83 -3.09
N GLY A 99 6.79 11.93 -3.02
CA GLY A 99 7.69 10.93 -3.61
C GLY A 99 7.48 9.54 -3.03
N ILE A 100 7.30 9.43 -1.70
CA ILE A 100 7.01 8.15 -1.04
C ILE A 100 5.63 7.63 -1.45
N MET A 101 4.60 8.48 -1.48
CA MET A 101 3.26 8.10 -1.94
C MET A 101 3.29 7.54 -3.38
N HIS A 102 3.99 8.20 -4.30
CA HIS A 102 4.17 7.73 -5.67
C HIS A 102 4.95 6.41 -5.74
N SER A 103 5.97 6.22 -4.91
CA SER A 103 6.70 4.94 -4.84
C SER A 103 5.81 3.77 -4.41
N GLN A 104 4.71 4.05 -3.71
CA GLN A 104 3.69 3.08 -3.29
C GLN A 104 2.51 2.99 -4.28
N ASN A 105 2.62 3.57 -5.48
CA ASN A 105 1.56 3.65 -6.50
C ASN A 105 0.24 4.28 -5.99
N LYS A 106 0.31 5.14 -4.98
CA LYS A 106 -0.87 5.84 -4.46
C LYS A 106 -1.25 6.99 -5.38
N LYS A 107 -2.55 7.13 -5.64
CA LYS A 107 -3.07 8.21 -6.48
C LYS A 107 -2.98 9.52 -5.70
N CYS A 108 -2.31 10.50 -6.28
CA CYS A 108 -2.09 11.80 -5.66
C CYS A 108 -2.56 12.94 -6.57
N LEU A 109 -3.20 13.93 -5.99
CA LEU A 109 -3.43 15.23 -6.63
C LEU A 109 -2.31 16.19 -6.24
N ILE A 110 -1.73 16.88 -7.23
CA ILE A 110 -0.71 17.90 -6.99
C ILE A 110 -1.34 19.26 -7.26
N LEU A 111 -1.49 20.07 -6.22
CA LEU A 111 -2.01 21.43 -6.29
C LEU A 111 -0.86 22.41 -6.13
N ILE A 112 -0.74 23.37 -7.07
CA ILE A 112 0.28 24.43 -7.03
C ILE A 112 -0.42 25.78 -7.10
N HIS A 113 -0.11 26.67 -6.16
CA HIS A 113 -0.64 28.04 -6.19
C HIS A 113 -0.05 28.83 -7.37
N ASP A 114 -0.86 29.68 -8.02
CA ASP A 114 -0.47 30.46 -9.20
C ASP A 114 0.82 31.29 -9.00
N ASP A 115 1.03 31.87 -7.81
CA ASP A 115 2.25 32.59 -7.41
C ASP A 115 3.56 31.81 -7.58
N ILE A 116 3.52 30.47 -7.54
CA ILE A 116 4.71 29.60 -7.66
C ILE A 116 4.64 28.63 -8.82
N LYS A 117 3.65 28.76 -9.72
CA LYS A 117 3.47 27.84 -10.86
C LYS A 117 4.69 27.75 -11.77
N ASP A 118 5.48 28.82 -11.87
CA ASP A 118 6.68 28.89 -12.70
C ASP A 118 7.96 28.53 -11.92
N LYS A 119 7.86 28.39 -10.60
CA LYS A 119 8.95 28.04 -9.68
C LYS A 119 8.78 26.60 -9.18
N LYS A 120 8.51 25.70 -10.14
CA LYS A 120 8.13 24.31 -9.84
C LYS A 120 9.25 23.63 -9.03
N PRO A 121 8.90 22.85 -7.98
CA PRO A 121 9.89 22.17 -7.16
C PRO A 121 10.77 21.19 -7.94
N PHE A 122 10.19 20.48 -8.93
CA PHE A 122 10.86 19.45 -9.75
C PHE A 122 10.25 19.36 -11.14
N ASP A 123 11.05 19.02 -12.15
CA ASP A 123 10.63 18.89 -13.56
C ASP A 123 9.54 17.83 -13.78
N ILE A 124 9.56 16.75 -12.99
CA ILE A 124 8.60 15.64 -13.06
C ILE A 124 7.17 16.11 -12.73
N LEU A 125 7.01 17.12 -11.87
CA LEU A 125 5.71 17.71 -11.55
C LEU A 125 5.17 18.57 -12.70
N GLY A 126 6.02 18.95 -13.65
CA GLY A 126 5.71 19.90 -14.72
C GLY A 126 4.50 19.55 -15.57
N LYS A 127 4.12 18.27 -15.66
CA LYS A 127 2.99 17.76 -16.47
C LYS A 127 1.78 17.26 -15.68
N MET A 128 1.89 17.06 -14.36
CA MET A 128 0.89 16.34 -13.56
C MET A 128 0.24 17.18 -12.44
N HIS A 129 0.54 18.48 -12.38
CA HIS A 129 -0.05 19.39 -11.39
C HIS A 129 -1.27 20.12 -11.95
N LYS A 130 -2.16 20.53 -11.05
CA LYS A 130 -3.24 21.46 -11.32
C LYS A 130 -2.92 22.78 -10.60
N VAL A 131 -3.11 23.90 -11.28
CA VAL A 131 -2.85 25.24 -10.74
C VAL A 131 -4.15 25.78 -10.16
N TYR A 132 -4.08 26.40 -8.97
CA TYR A 132 -5.20 27.10 -8.35
C TYR A 132 -4.83 28.54 -8.00
N LYS A 133 -5.81 29.44 -7.98
CA LYS A 133 -5.64 30.85 -7.58
C LYS A 133 -6.42 31.15 -6.30
N GLU A 134 -7.68 30.73 -6.29
CA GLU A 134 -8.62 30.98 -5.21
C GLU A 134 -9.08 29.67 -4.59
N GLN A 135 -9.63 29.76 -3.37
CA GLN A 135 -10.12 28.60 -2.63
C GLN A 135 -11.20 27.82 -3.38
N LEU A 136 -12.07 28.50 -4.14
CA LEU A 136 -13.16 27.87 -4.90
C LEU A 136 -12.65 26.98 -6.05
N ASP A 137 -11.53 27.37 -6.68
CA ASP A 137 -10.91 26.60 -7.77
C ASP A 137 -10.54 25.18 -7.30
N VAL A 138 -10.13 25.06 -6.03
CA VAL A 138 -9.65 23.80 -5.47
C VAL A 138 -10.74 22.73 -5.41
N LYS A 139 -12.02 23.13 -5.27
CA LYS A 139 -13.13 22.17 -5.24
C LYS A 139 -13.26 21.43 -6.57
N GLU A 140 -13.34 22.16 -7.67
CA GLU A 140 -13.47 21.56 -9.01
C GLU A 140 -12.28 20.65 -9.31
N LEU A 141 -11.06 21.09 -8.99
CA LEU A 141 -9.85 20.28 -9.17
C LEU A 141 -9.85 18.97 -8.38
N ILE A 142 -10.37 18.98 -7.15
CA ILE A 142 -10.52 17.75 -6.34
C ILE A 142 -11.59 16.84 -6.93
N LEU A 143 -12.72 17.39 -7.37
CA LEU A 143 -13.82 16.62 -7.96
C LEU A 143 -13.39 15.95 -9.27
N ASP A 144 -12.73 16.69 -10.16
CA ASP A 144 -12.17 16.17 -11.41
C ASP A 144 -11.16 15.06 -11.12
N TRP A 145 -10.25 15.28 -10.16
CA TRP A 145 -9.28 14.27 -9.77
C TRP A 145 -9.94 12.98 -9.26
N ILE A 146 -10.98 13.09 -8.43
CA ILE A 146 -11.74 11.94 -7.93
C ILE A 146 -12.37 11.16 -9.10
N GLU A 147 -12.97 11.86 -10.06
CA GLU A 147 -13.63 11.25 -11.22
C GLU A 147 -12.62 10.60 -12.18
N GLU A 148 -11.60 11.35 -12.62
CA GLU A 148 -10.52 10.88 -13.51
C GLU A 148 -9.87 9.60 -12.98
N ASN A 149 -9.75 9.50 -11.65
CA ASN A 149 -9.06 8.40 -10.98
C ASN A 149 -10.01 7.33 -10.45
N LYS A 150 -11.34 7.46 -10.63
CA LYS A 150 -12.35 6.53 -10.09
C LYS A 150 -12.14 6.28 -8.60
N ILE A 151 -11.95 7.36 -7.84
CA ILE A 151 -11.77 7.30 -6.39
C ILE A 151 -13.15 7.15 -5.76
N GLU A 152 -13.37 6.01 -5.11
CA GLU A 152 -14.61 5.73 -4.41
C GLU A 152 -14.33 5.43 -2.95
N ALA A 153 -15.10 6.08 -2.08
CA ALA A 153 -15.15 5.76 -0.67
C ALA A 153 -15.72 4.36 -0.49
N THR A 154 -14.85 3.35 -0.43
CA THR A 154 -15.29 1.99 -0.09
C THR A 154 -15.64 1.96 1.39
N LEU A 155 -16.94 1.94 1.71
CA LEU A 155 -17.41 1.66 3.06
C LEU A 155 -16.94 0.25 3.46
N SER A 156 -16.21 0.16 4.56
CA SER A 156 -15.69 -1.10 5.14
C SER A 156 -16.79 -2.13 5.47
N SER A 157 -18.09 -1.82 5.30
CA SER A 157 -19.19 -2.56 5.89
C SER A 157 -19.97 -3.49 4.96
N LYS A 158 -19.57 -3.72 3.69
CA LYS A 158 -20.36 -4.60 2.79
C LYS A 158 -19.63 -5.55 1.85
N VAL A 159 -18.32 -5.71 1.99
CA VAL A 159 -17.60 -6.87 1.43
C VAL A 159 -16.59 -7.27 2.49
N GLU A 160 -16.73 -8.44 3.09
CA GLU A 160 -15.60 -9.09 3.77
C GLU A 160 -14.58 -9.46 2.69
N ARG A 161 -13.80 -8.45 2.26
CA ARG A 161 -12.68 -8.66 1.36
C ARG A 161 -11.67 -9.45 2.16
N HIS A 162 -11.58 -10.75 1.87
CA HIS A 162 -10.48 -11.56 2.35
C HIS A 162 -9.22 -11.00 1.70
N ASN A 163 -8.42 -10.29 2.47
CA ASN A 163 -7.11 -9.84 2.03
C ASN A 163 -6.15 -11.01 2.29
N ILE A 164 -5.38 -11.42 1.30
CA ILE A 164 -4.42 -12.52 1.44
C ILE A 164 -3.06 -12.01 0.99
N ALA A 165 -2.02 -12.32 1.76
CA ALA A 165 -0.64 -12.16 1.31
C ALA A 165 -0.10 -13.53 0.90
N ILE A 166 0.51 -13.60 -0.28
CA ILE A 166 1.16 -14.80 -0.82
C ILE A 166 2.66 -14.56 -0.86
N GLY A 167 3.42 -15.49 -0.30
CA GLY A 167 4.88 -15.48 -0.33
C GLY A 167 5.42 -16.24 -1.53
N ILE A 168 6.15 -15.56 -2.39
CA ILE A 168 6.97 -16.16 -3.43
C ILE A 168 8.39 -16.30 -2.87
N ILE A 169 8.66 -17.43 -2.19
CA ILE A 169 9.97 -17.68 -1.59
C ILE A 169 10.87 -18.31 -2.65
N LYS A 170 12.00 -17.68 -2.96
CA LYS A 170 13.03 -18.23 -3.84
C LYS A 170 14.27 -18.63 -3.04
N TYR A 171 14.77 -19.83 -3.27
CA TYR A 171 16.07 -20.27 -2.80
C TYR A 171 16.81 -21.02 -3.91
N ARG A 172 17.94 -20.46 -4.35
CA ARG A 172 18.64 -20.90 -5.57
C ARG A 172 17.66 -20.86 -6.75
N ASN A 173 17.51 -21.98 -7.48
CA ASN A 173 16.61 -22.11 -8.63
C ASN A 173 15.30 -22.83 -8.29
N LYS A 174 14.88 -22.77 -7.00
CA LYS A 174 13.65 -23.42 -6.52
C LYS A 174 12.78 -22.45 -5.74
N PHE A 175 11.50 -22.81 -5.67
CA PHE A 175 10.42 -22.08 -5.04
C PHE A 175 9.73 -22.94 -3.98
N LEU A 176 9.44 -22.35 -2.82
CA LEU A 176 8.75 -23.05 -1.75
C LEU A 176 7.25 -23.14 -2.07
N MET A 177 6.72 -24.35 -2.05
CA MET A 177 5.34 -24.65 -2.42
C MET A 177 4.71 -25.56 -1.37
N THR A 178 3.44 -25.32 -1.06
CA THR A 178 2.59 -26.15 -0.20
C THR A 178 1.57 -26.89 -1.05
N LYS A 179 1.31 -28.15 -0.72
CA LYS A 179 0.23 -28.96 -1.29
C LYS A 179 -0.84 -29.18 -0.25
N ARG A 180 -2.05 -28.71 -0.52
CA ARG A 180 -3.19 -28.89 0.40
C ARG A 180 -3.56 -30.37 0.51
N LYS A 181 -3.94 -30.80 1.71
CA LYS A 181 -4.37 -32.18 2.02
C LYS A 181 -5.76 -32.50 1.48
N VAL A 182 -6.67 -31.53 1.59
CA VAL A 182 -7.99 -31.58 0.96
C VAL A 182 -8.00 -30.55 -0.16
N GLN A 183 -8.31 -31.00 -1.37
CA GLN A 183 -8.41 -30.11 -2.52
C GLN A 183 -9.58 -29.15 -2.32
N GLU A 184 -9.30 -27.86 -2.43
CA GLU A 184 -10.32 -26.82 -2.42
C GLU A 184 -10.51 -26.30 -3.85
N ASN A 185 -11.67 -26.59 -4.46
CA ASN A 185 -11.93 -26.32 -5.87
C ASN A 185 -10.86 -26.93 -6.80
N ASN A 186 -10.16 -26.10 -7.57
CA ASN A 186 -9.05 -26.50 -8.45
C ASN A 186 -7.68 -26.21 -7.84
N LEU A 187 -7.56 -25.91 -6.55
CA LEU A 187 -6.28 -25.58 -5.91
C LEU A 187 -5.69 -26.83 -5.22
N THR A 188 -4.56 -27.31 -5.74
CA THR A 188 -3.83 -28.45 -5.15
C THR A 188 -2.47 -27.99 -4.61
N TRP A 189 -1.66 -27.37 -5.47
CA TRP A 189 -0.41 -26.72 -5.07
C TRP A 189 -0.55 -25.20 -5.08
N SER A 190 -0.03 -24.56 -4.05
CA SER A 190 -0.01 -23.11 -3.89
C SER A 190 1.29 -22.64 -3.25
N PHE A 191 1.62 -21.38 -3.46
CA PHE A 191 2.59 -20.71 -2.62
C PHE A 191 2.02 -20.56 -1.20
N PRO A 192 2.86 -20.60 -0.14
CA PRO A 192 2.44 -20.27 1.21
C PRO A 192 1.72 -18.92 1.26
N ALA A 193 0.61 -18.87 1.98
CA ALA A 193 -0.27 -17.72 1.98
C ALA A 193 -0.89 -17.52 3.36
N VAL A 194 -1.09 -16.27 3.75
CA VAL A 194 -1.73 -15.93 5.02
C VAL A 194 -2.91 -15.03 4.77
N GLN A 195 -4.02 -15.30 5.46
CA GLN A 195 -5.12 -14.35 5.51
C GLN A 195 -4.68 -13.14 6.33
N LEU A 196 -4.71 -11.98 5.69
CA LEU A 196 -4.47 -10.71 6.35
C LEU A 196 -5.68 -10.38 7.20
N LYS A 197 -5.49 -10.55 8.50
CA LYS A 197 -6.37 -9.95 9.49
C LYS A 197 -6.14 -8.45 9.46
N PRO A 198 -7.18 -7.64 9.69
CA PRO A 198 -6.97 -6.27 10.12
C PRO A 198 -5.89 -6.26 11.22
N ASN A 199 -5.09 -5.20 11.33
CA ASN A 199 -4.24 -4.99 12.50
C ASN A 199 -2.88 -5.67 12.52
N HIS A 200 -2.44 -6.24 11.41
CA HIS A 200 -1.14 -6.89 11.35
C HIS A 200 -0.43 -6.55 10.04
N ALA A 201 0.88 -6.30 10.14
CA ALA A 201 1.70 -6.08 8.97
C ALA A 201 1.72 -7.34 8.08
N PRO A 202 1.36 -7.22 6.79
CA PRO A 202 1.37 -8.33 5.86
C PRO A 202 2.71 -9.08 5.86
N GLU A 203 3.82 -8.36 5.92
CA GLU A 203 5.17 -8.92 5.91
C GLU A 203 5.45 -9.76 7.17
N LEU A 204 4.99 -9.29 8.34
CA LEU A 204 5.19 -9.99 9.60
C LEU A 204 4.30 -11.22 9.70
N LEU A 205 3.01 -11.10 9.33
CA LEU A 205 2.11 -12.24 9.28
C LEU A 205 2.63 -13.29 8.31
N LEU A 206 3.02 -12.87 7.11
CA LEU A 206 3.51 -13.79 6.09
C LEU A 206 4.78 -14.51 6.56
N THR A 207 5.71 -13.80 7.20
CA THR A 207 6.93 -14.41 7.76
C THR A 207 6.61 -15.42 8.87
N ARG A 208 5.67 -15.08 9.76
CA ARG A 208 5.24 -15.96 10.85
C ARG A 208 4.52 -17.21 10.33
N GLU A 209 3.63 -17.03 9.37
CA GLU A 209 2.85 -18.12 8.78
C GLU A 209 3.78 -19.10 8.05
N ILE A 210 4.66 -18.58 7.19
CA ILE A 210 5.62 -19.42 6.46
C ILE A 210 6.48 -20.21 7.45
N LEU A 211 6.98 -19.57 8.52
CA LEU A 211 7.77 -20.28 9.52
C LEU A 211 6.94 -21.36 10.22
N ALA A 212 5.69 -21.05 10.60
CA ALA A 212 4.81 -21.96 11.32
C ALA A 212 4.36 -23.16 10.47
N GLU A 213 4.13 -22.97 9.16
CA GLU A 213 3.71 -24.02 8.23
C GLU A 213 4.87 -24.86 7.70
N THR A 214 6.05 -24.24 7.49
CA THR A 214 7.11 -24.81 6.65
C THR A 214 8.47 -24.99 7.33
N ASN A 215 8.63 -24.50 8.56
CA ASN A 215 9.91 -24.37 9.27
C ASN A 215 10.95 -23.48 8.56
N ILE A 216 10.56 -22.71 7.54
CA ILE A 216 11.44 -21.80 6.81
C ILE A 216 11.30 -20.38 7.32
N THR A 217 12.43 -19.78 7.72
CA THR A 217 12.52 -18.35 7.98
C THR A 217 12.76 -17.61 6.67
N VAL A 218 11.93 -16.62 6.40
CA VAL A 218 12.03 -15.77 5.20
C VAL A 218 12.08 -14.30 5.57
N LYS A 219 12.44 -13.48 4.59
CA LYS A 219 12.31 -12.02 4.66
C LYS A 219 11.60 -11.52 3.41
N PRO A 220 10.40 -10.93 3.53
CA PRO A 220 9.77 -10.21 2.44
C PRO A 220 10.67 -9.06 1.98
N VAL A 221 10.96 -9.00 0.68
CA VAL A 221 11.89 -8.02 0.09
C VAL A 221 11.26 -7.11 -0.95
N LEU A 222 10.20 -7.57 -1.63
CA LEU A 222 9.55 -6.79 -2.68
C LEU A 222 8.08 -7.20 -2.84
N LEU A 223 7.17 -6.23 -2.88
CA LEU A 223 5.81 -6.45 -3.36
C LEU A 223 5.84 -6.51 -4.89
N ILE A 224 5.64 -7.70 -5.45
CA ILE A 224 5.59 -7.94 -6.91
C ILE A 224 4.36 -7.24 -7.50
N GLY A 225 3.26 -7.26 -6.77
CA GLY A 225 2.02 -6.58 -7.12
C GLY A 225 0.83 -7.08 -6.31
N GLU A 226 -0.33 -6.55 -6.66
CA GLU A 226 -1.60 -6.84 -6.01
C GLU A 226 -2.72 -6.91 -7.04
N ARG A 227 -3.82 -7.60 -6.70
CA ARG A 227 -5.03 -7.66 -7.52
C ARG A 227 -6.24 -8.15 -6.75
N ALA A 228 -7.43 -7.83 -7.27
CA ALA A 228 -8.61 -8.64 -7.00
C ALA A 228 -8.47 -9.98 -7.75
N HIS A 229 -8.67 -11.10 -7.07
CA HIS A 229 -8.60 -12.42 -7.69
C HIS A 229 -9.78 -12.59 -8.67
N PRO A 230 -9.56 -13.10 -9.89
CA PRO A 230 -10.60 -13.14 -10.92
C PRO A 230 -11.76 -14.09 -10.58
N ASN A 231 -11.48 -15.15 -9.83
CA ASN A 231 -12.42 -16.24 -9.58
C ASN A 231 -13.00 -16.29 -8.15
N ILE A 232 -12.50 -15.47 -7.21
CA ILE A 232 -12.95 -15.47 -5.81
C ILE A 232 -12.97 -14.04 -5.25
N PRO A 233 -13.85 -13.72 -4.28
CA PRO A 233 -14.00 -12.37 -3.71
C PRO A 233 -12.86 -12.02 -2.73
N THR A 234 -11.62 -12.10 -3.21
CA THR A 234 -10.40 -12.00 -2.41
C THR A 234 -9.45 -11.01 -3.06
N TYR A 235 -8.85 -10.13 -2.27
CA TYR A 235 -7.79 -9.25 -2.72
C TYR A 235 -6.44 -9.82 -2.30
N VAL A 236 -5.50 -9.91 -3.24
CA VAL A 236 -4.28 -10.70 -3.06
C VAL A 236 -3.06 -9.82 -3.28
N TYR A 237 -2.12 -9.89 -2.34
CA TYR A 237 -0.80 -9.25 -2.38
C TYR A 237 0.27 -10.31 -2.60
N TYR A 238 1.17 -10.10 -3.57
CA TYR A 238 2.22 -11.05 -3.93
C TYR A 238 3.58 -10.52 -3.51
N TRP A 239 4.21 -11.15 -2.52
CA TRP A 239 5.49 -10.74 -1.97
C TRP A 239 6.61 -11.67 -2.41
N LEU A 240 7.64 -11.13 -3.05
CA LEU A 240 8.91 -11.84 -3.20
C LEU A 240 9.60 -11.90 -1.83
N CYS A 241 10.01 -13.09 -1.44
CA CYS A 241 10.64 -13.35 -0.17
C CYS A 241 12.02 -14.02 -0.38
N ASP A 242 13.03 -13.50 0.30
CA ASP A 242 14.33 -14.13 0.37
C ASP A 242 14.31 -15.22 1.45
N TYR A 243 14.90 -16.37 1.11
CA TYR A 243 15.20 -17.40 2.11
C TYR A 243 16.28 -16.92 3.07
N VAL A 244 16.05 -17.08 4.38
CA VAL A 244 17.01 -16.72 5.43
C VAL A 244 17.65 -17.97 6.02
N LYS A 245 16.85 -18.93 6.51
CA LYS A 245 17.32 -20.18 7.14
C LYS A 245 16.18 -21.19 7.32
N GLY A 246 16.53 -22.41 7.73
CA GLY A 246 15.60 -23.49 8.07
C GLY A 246 15.62 -24.60 7.04
N ASP A 247 15.19 -25.79 7.48
CA ASP A 247 15.01 -26.96 6.63
C ASP A 247 13.52 -27.20 6.44
N VAL A 248 13.11 -27.54 5.22
CA VAL A 248 11.68 -27.67 4.89
C VAL A 248 11.10 -28.85 5.65
N GLU A 249 10.07 -28.55 6.44
CA GLU A 249 9.24 -29.53 7.14
C GLU A 249 7.77 -29.16 6.94
N ASN A 250 6.90 -30.17 6.92
CA ASN A 250 5.46 -29.91 6.95
C ASN A 250 5.03 -29.78 8.42
N CYS A 251 4.96 -28.54 8.91
CA CYS A 251 4.60 -28.24 10.29
C CYS A 251 3.09 -28.07 10.48
N ASP A 252 2.32 -28.01 9.39
CA ASP A 252 0.85 -27.97 9.40
C ASP A 252 0.27 -29.17 8.64
N THR A 253 0.33 -30.34 9.29
CA THR A 253 -0.15 -31.61 8.72
C THR A 253 -1.68 -31.73 8.65
N ASP A 254 -2.40 -30.79 9.26
CA ASP A 254 -3.86 -30.75 9.22
C ASP A 254 -4.33 -30.09 7.93
N GLU A 255 -3.67 -29.00 7.51
CA GLU A 255 -3.99 -28.31 6.24
C GLU A 255 -3.24 -28.87 5.03
N ASN A 256 -1.97 -29.25 5.19
CA ASN A 256 -1.07 -29.58 4.08
C ASN A 256 -0.66 -31.06 4.07
N GLU A 257 -0.63 -31.64 2.87
CA GLU A 257 -0.05 -32.97 2.63
C GLU A 257 1.47 -32.88 2.50
N TYR A 258 1.98 -31.85 1.80
CA TYR A 258 3.41 -31.64 1.57
C TYR A 258 3.80 -30.17 1.59
N VAL A 259 5.05 -29.93 1.99
CA VAL A 259 5.77 -28.68 1.77
C VAL A 259 7.07 -29.04 1.06
N LYS A 260 7.36 -28.43 -0.10
CA LYS A 260 8.53 -28.78 -0.93
C LYS A 260 9.12 -27.59 -1.67
N TRP A 261 10.42 -27.68 -1.94
CA TRP A 261 11.10 -26.85 -2.93
C TRP A 261 10.91 -27.44 -4.33
N LEU A 262 10.21 -26.71 -5.20
CA LEU A 262 9.98 -27.08 -6.60
C LEU A 262 10.77 -26.17 -7.55
N THR A 263 11.22 -26.69 -8.68
CA THR A 263 11.73 -25.86 -9.78
C THR A 263 10.63 -24.96 -10.34
N ALA A 264 11.00 -23.93 -11.11
CA ALA A 264 10.02 -23.08 -11.77
C ALA A 264 9.06 -23.86 -12.70
N GLU A 265 9.58 -24.88 -13.38
CA GLU A 265 8.78 -25.74 -14.27
C GLU A 265 7.79 -26.61 -13.48
N GLU A 266 8.26 -27.26 -12.41
CA GLU A 266 7.42 -28.05 -11.51
C GLU A 266 6.34 -27.18 -10.84
N ALA A 267 6.68 -25.97 -10.41
CA ALA A 267 5.71 -25.05 -9.81
C ALA A 267 4.63 -24.64 -10.83
N LEU A 268 5.02 -24.26 -12.06
CA LEU A 268 4.09 -23.87 -13.12
C LEU A 268 3.17 -25.02 -13.55
N SER A 269 3.65 -26.26 -13.58
CA SER A 269 2.84 -27.43 -13.95
C SER A 269 1.93 -27.90 -12.82
N SER A 270 2.29 -27.62 -11.57
CA SER A 270 1.52 -28.03 -10.39
C SER A 270 0.39 -27.06 -10.03
N ILE A 271 0.50 -25.78 -10.39
CA ILE A 271 -0.54 -24.78 -10.14
C ILE A 271 -1.68 -24.97 -11.15
N THR A 272 -2.79 -25.53 -10.67
CA THR A 272 -4.01 -25.79 -11.45
C THR A 272 -5.02 -24.63 -11.39
N SER A 273 -4.75 -23.60 -10.58
CA SER A 273 -5.56 -22.39 -10.45
C SER A 273 -5.03 -21.22 -11.30
N ASP A 274 -5.73 -20.09 -11.26
CA ASP A 274 -5.26 -18.86 -11.90
C ASP A 274 -3.96 -18.34 -11.23
N ILE A 275 -2.95 -18.05 -12.04
CA ILE A 275 -1.66 -17.51 -11.59
C ILE A 275 -1.52 -16.04 -11.99
N TYR A 276 -1.06 -15.20 -11.07
CA TYR A 276 -0.84 -13.78 -11.36
C TYR A 276 0.24 -13.61 -12.45
N PRO A 277 -0.01 -12.86 -13.54
CA PRO A 277 0.93 -12.77 -14.66
C PRO A 277 2.36 -12.39 -14.26
N LYS A 278 2.55 -11.42 -13.35
CA LYS A 278 3.90 -11.04 -12.90
C LYS A 278 4.64 -12.16 -12.15
N VAL A 279 3.93 -13.00 -11.42
CA VAL A 279 4.52 -14.18 -10.74
C VAL A 279 4.86 -15.25 -11.78
N LYS A 280 4.01 -15.44 -12.78
CA LYS A 280 4.29 -16.35 -13.91
C LYS A 280 5.56 -15.92 -14.65
N ASP A 281 5.71 -14.63 -14.94
CA ASP A 281 6.90 -14.08 -15.60
C ASP A 281 8.16 -14.28 -14.74
N LEU A 282 8.05 -14.06 -13.42
CA LEU A 282 9.15 -14.31 -12.47
C LEU A 282 9.61 -15.78 -12.51
N LEU A 283 8.67 -16.73 -12.53
CA LEU A 283 8.97 -18.17 -12.62
C LEU A 283 9.64 -18.50 -13.95
N ILE A 284 9.10 -18.01 -15.07
CA ILE A 284 9.65 -18.26 -16.42
C ILE A 284 11.08 -17.71 -16.53
N ASN A 285 11.33 -16.50 -16.02
CA ASN A 285 12.64 -15.86 -16.06
C ASN A 285 13.65 -16.44 -15.06
N SER A 286 13.22 -17.34 -14.16
CA SER A 286 14.10 -18.03 -13.21
C SER A 286 14.56 -19.40 -13.71
N LYS A 287 14.40 -19.70 -15.01
CA LYS A 287 14.76 -20.98 -15.64
C LYS A 287 16.26 -21.14 -15.96
N GLU A 288 17.12 -20.21 -15.52
CA GLU A 288 18.58 -20.27 -15.70
C GLU A 288 19.31 -20.70 -14.42
#